data_AF-A0AAP0BFZ4-F1
#
_entry.id   AF-A0AAP0BFZ4-F1
#
_cell.length_a   1.000
_cell.length_b   1.000
_cell.length_c   1.000
_cell.angle_alpha   90.00
_cell.angle_beta   90.00
_cell.angle_gamma   90.00
#
_symmetry.space_group_name_H-M   'P 1'
#
loop_
_entity.id
_entity.type
_entity.pdbx_description
1 polymer ?
#
loop_
_entity_poly.entity_id
_entity_poly.type
_entity_poly.pdbx_seq_one_letter_code
_entity_poly.pdbx_strand_id
1 'polypeptide(L)'
;MPTHCGLTSVICEVWFALSWILDQFPKWYPINRETYLDRLALRFDREGEPSQLVPVDVFVSTVDPLKEPPLITANTVLSILAVDYPVDKVSCYVSDDGSAMLTFEALSETAEFAKKWVPFCKKHSIEATSSGILLLTEDRLLERQNSTFIR
;
A
#
# COMPACT_ATOMS: atom_id res chain seq x y z
N MET A 1 -36.30 44.01 -11.75
CA MET A 1 -35.63 42.94 -10.96
C MET A 1 -35.80 41.49 -11.48
N PRO A 2 -36.52 41.14 -12.58
CA PRO A 2 -36.58 39.75 -13.04
C PRO A 2 -35.45 39.33 -14.00
N THR A 3 -34.68 40.29 -14.55
CA THR A 3 -33.63 40.03 -15.56
C THR A 3 -32.32 39.50 -14.99
N HIS A 4 -32.05 39.71 -13.69
CA HIS A 4 -30.79 39.26 -13.06
C HIS A 4 -30.76 37.76 -12.80
N CYS A 5 -31.89 37.13 -12.43
CA CYS A 5 -31.95 35.69 -12.18
C CYS A 5 -31.82 34.85 -13.47
N GLY A 6 -32.30 35.34 -14.60
CA GLY A 6 -32.15 34.65 -15.89
C GLY A 6 -30.71 34.61 -16.37
N LEU A 7 -29.98 35.72 -16.20
CA LEU A 7 -28.58 35.82 -16.61
C LEU A 7 -27.68 34.93 -15.74
N THR A 8 -27.90 34.89 -14.42
CA THR A 8 -27.12 34.02 -13.53
C THR A 8 -27.38 32.55 -13.82
N SER A 9 -28.62 32.15 -14.10
CA SER A 9 -28.95 30.77 -14.49
C SER A 9 -28.24 30.34 -15.76
N VAL A 10 -28.21 31.18 -16.80
CA VAL A 10 -27.52 30.86 -18.07
C VAL A 10 -26.00 30.75 -17.87
N ILE A 11 -25.41 31.65 -17.07
CA ILE A 11 -23.98 31.59 -16.74
C ILE A 11 -23.63 30.29 -16.01
N CYS A 12 -24.46 29.86 -15.06
CA CYS A 12 -24.26 28.60 -14.34
C CYS A 12 -24.30 27.37 -15.28
N GLU A 13 -25.27 27.31 -16.20
CA GLU A 13 -25.38 26.20 -17.16
C GLU A 13 -24.21 26.13 -18.14
N VAL A 14 -23.76 27.29 -18.64
CA VAL A 14 -22.57 27.35 -19.52
C VAL A 14 -21.32 26.89 -18.77
N TRP A 15 -21.15 27.32 -17.51
CA TRP A 15 -20.04 26.88 -16.67
C TRP A 15 -20.06 25.37 -16.42
N PHE A 16 -21.24 24.82 -16.10
CA PHE A 16 -21.39 23.39 -15.86
C PHE A 16 -21.13 22.57 -17.14
N ALA A 17 -21.66 23.00 -18.28
CA ALA A 17 -21.42 22.35 -19.57
C ALA A 17 -19.94 22.38 -19.96
N LEU A 18 -19.25 23.51 -19.78
CA LEU A 18 -17.81 23.61 -20.02
C LEU A 18 -17.01 22.71 -19.07
N SER A 19 -17.36 22.70 -17.78
CA SER A 19 -16.72 21.82 -16.79
C SER A 19 -16.91 20.34 -17.13
N TRP A 20 -18.11 19.96 -17.58
CA TRP A 20 -18.41 18.60 -18.00
C TRP A 20 -17.63 18.19 -19.25
N ILE A 21 -17.55 19.05 -20.27
CA ILE A 21 -16.76 18.79 -21.49
C ILE A 21 -15.28 18.62 -21.13
N LEU A 22 -14.74 19.48 -20.26
CA LEU A 22 -13.36 19.38 -19.77
C LEU A 22 -13.11 18.10 -19.00
N ASP A 23 -14.08 17.61 -18.22
CA ASP A 23 -14.01 16.33 -17.50
C ASP A 23 -14.11 15.10 -18.42
N GLN A 24 -14.71 15.22 -19.61
CA GLN A 24 -14.73 14.13 -20.59
C GLN A 24 -13.39 13.96 -21.32
N PHE A 25 -12.62 15.03 -21.54
CA PHE A 25 -11.38 14.96 -22.33
C PHE A 25 -10.34 13.94 -21.81
N PRO A 26 -10.05 13.84 -20.49
CA PRO A 26 -9.11 12.85 -19.98
C PRO A 26 -9.56 11.39 -20.17
N LYS A 27 -10.86 11.15 -20.34
CA LYS A 27 -11.46 9.80 -20.43
C LYS A 27 -11.46 9.25 -21.85
N TRP A 28 -11.11 10.06 -22.84
CA TRP A 28 -11.30 9.72 -24.26
C TRP A 28 -10.35 8.61 -24.77
N TYR A 29 -9.18 8.46 -24.15
CA TYR A 29 -8.20 7.45 -24.54
C TYR A 29 -7.70 6.66 -23.32
N PRO A 30 -8.47 5.67 -22.83
CA PRO A 30 -8.03 4.83 -21.74
C PRO A 30 -6.86 3.93 -22.18
N ILE A 31 -5.80 3.90 -21.39
CA ILE A 31 -4.60 3.08 -21.65
C ILE A 31 -4.60 1.90 -20.69
N ASN A 32 -4.70 0.69 -21.25
CA ASN A 32 -4.51 -0.56 -20.51
C ASN A 32 -3.02 -0.91 -20.47
N ARG A 33 -2.53 -1.35 -19.31
CA ARG A 33 -1.13 -1.77 -19.10
C ARG A 33 -1.10 -3.14 -18.44
N GLU A 34 -0.27 -4.03 -18.99
CA GLU A 34 0.04 -5.32 -18.40
C GLU A 34 1.51 -5.34 -17.95
N THR A 35 1.79 -6.02 -16.85
CA THR A 35 3.15 -6.18 -16.30
C THR A 35 3.57 -7.63 -16.36
N TYR A 36 4.86 -7.87 -16.62
CA TYR A 36 5.43 -9.22 -16.74
C TYR A 36 6.62 -9.37 -15.79
N LEU A 37 6.37 -9.86 -14.58
CA LEU A 37 7.39 -9.98 -13.53
C LEU A 37 8.48 -11.01 -13.87
N ASP A 38 8.13 -12.10 -14.55
CA ASP A 38 9.09 -13.14 -14.95
C ASP A 38 10.21 -12.57 -15.83
N ARG A 39 9.85 -11.64 -16.74
CA ARG A 39 10.81 -10.98 -17.63
C ARG A 39 11.69 -9.99 -16.88
N LEU A 40 11.16 -9.37 -15.83
CA LEU A 40 11.90 -8.47 -14.96
C LEU A 40 12.93 -9.24 -14.14
N ALA A 41 12.50 -10.33 -13.48
CA ALA A 41 13.35 -11.20 -12.70
C ALA A 41 14.49 -11.80 -13.55
N LEU A 42 14.17 -12.35 -14.73
CA LEU A 42 15.20 -12.92 -15.63
C LEU A 42 16.26 -11.90 -16.06
N ARG A 43 15.90 -10.61 -16.15
CA ARG A 43 16.82 -9.57 -16.59
C ARG A 43 17.66 -8.99 -15.45
N PHE A 44 17.05 -8.72 -14.30
CA PHE A 44 17.65 -7.93 -13.22
C PHE A 44 17.93 -8.73 -11.94
N ASP A 45 17.40 -9.94 -11.80
CA ASP A 45 17.55 -10.78 -10.62
C ASP A 45 18.06 -12.17 -11.04
N ARG A 46 19.26 -12.19 -11.61
CA ARG A 46 19.88 -13.41 -12.13
C ARG A 46 20.46 -14.24 -11.00
N GLU A 47 20.19 -15.54 -11.02
CA GLU A 47 20.74 -16.47 -10.04
C GLU A 47 22.28 -16.43 -10.04
N GLY A 48 22.86 -16.21 -8.87
CA GLY A 48 24.32 -16.19 -8.67
C GLY A 48 24.99 -14.82 -8.83
N GLU A 49 24.28 -13.80 -9.33
CA GLU A 49 24.77 -12.42 -9.42
C GLU A 49 24.04 -11.52 -8.40
N PRO A 50 24.64 -10.42 -7.94
CA PRO A 50 23.92 -9.46 -7.11
C PRO A 50 22.75 -8.89 -7.91
N SER A 51 21.60 -8.76 -7.23
CA SER A 51 20.41 -8.16 -7.83
C SER A 51 20.75 -6.79 -8.42
N GLN A 52 20.20 -6.46 -9.58
CA GLN A 52 20.34 -5.17 -10.27
C GLN A 52 19.10 -4.29 -10.13
N LEU A 53 18.14 -4.72 -9.32
CA LEU A 53 16.98 -3.92 -8.93
C LEU A 53 17.40 -2.59 -8.26
N VAL A 54 16.56 -1.57 -8.35
CA VAL A 54 16.85 -0.25 -7.79
C VAL A 54 16.41 -0.22 -6.32
N PRO A 55 17.14 0.45 -5.41
CA PRO A 55 16.64 0.69 -4.05
C PRO A 55 15.29 1.44 -4.05
N VAL A 56 14.39 1.05 -3.16
CA VAL A 56 13.05 1.60 -2.97
C VAL A 56 12.90 2.03 -1.53
N ASP A 57 12.58 3.30 -1.34
CA ASP A 57 12.27 3.87 -0.04
C ASP A 57 10.76 4.09 0.09
N VAL A 58 10.16 3.51 1.12
CA VAL A 58 8.73 3.63 1.41
C VAL A 58 8.55 4.54 2.61
N PHE A 59 7.76 5.60 2.44
CA PHE A 59 7.43 6.54 3.49
C PHE A 59 6.01 6.31 4.00
N VAL A 60 5.87 6.18 5.32
CA VAL A 60 4.59 6.07 6.04
C VAL A 60 4.47 7.28 6.95
N SER A 61 3.43 8.09 6.76
CA SER A 61 3.13 9.23 7.61
C SER A 61 1.90 8.95 8.48
N THR A 62 1.95 9.32 9.76
CA THR A 62 0.82 9.27 10.68
C THR A 62 0.80 10.54 11.53
N VAL A 63 -0.38 10.92 12.02
CA VAL A 63 -0.57 12.20 12.73
C VAL A 63 -1.25 12.04 14.09
N ASP A 64 -2.23 11.16 14.23
CA ASP A 64 -3.01 11.07 15.47
C ASP A 64 -3.34 9.61 15.79
N PRO A 65 -2.75 9.02 16.85
CA PRO A 65 -2.96 7.62 17.19
C PRO A 65 -4.39 7.30 17.62
N LEU A 66 -5.23 8.30 17.93
CA LEU A 66 -6.64 8.10 18.24
C LEU A 66 -7.51 7.98 16.99
N LYS A 67 -7.11 8.64 15.89
CA LYS A 67 -7.79 8.55 14.59
C LYS A 67 -7.23 7.41 13.73
N GLU A 68 -5.93 7.18 13.84
CA GLU A 68 -5.17 6.15 13.14
C GLU A 68 -4.53 5.23 14.19
N PRO A 69 -5.25 4.19 14.66
CA PRO A 69 -4.73 3.29 15.69
C PRO A 69 -3.32 2.78 15.34
N PRO A 70 -2.34 2.86 16.26
CA PRO A 70 -0.95 2.46 16.00
C PRO A 70 -0.79 1.04 15.48
N LEU A 71 -1.74 0.14 15.79
CA LEU A 71 -1.78 -1.22 15.25
C LEU A 71 -1.94 -1.26 13.72
N ILE A 72 -2.71 -0.34 13.12
CA ILE A 72 -2.88 -0.27 11.66
C ILE A 72 -1.57 0.19 11.02
N THR A 73 -0.93 1.20 11.61
CA THR A 73 0.39 1.69 11.17
C THR A 73 1.45 0.60 11.28
N ALA A 74 1.50 -0.11 12.42
CA ALA A 74 2.37 -1.25 12.64
C ALA A 74 2.18 -2.37 11.60
N ASN A 75 0.93 -2.74 11.33
CA ASN A 75 0.61 -3.76 10.31
C ASN A 75 1.06 -3.33 8.92
N THR A 76 0.92 -2.04 8.58
CA THR A 76 1.37 -1.49 7.31
C THR A 76 2.89 -1.59 7.20
N VAL A 77 3.61 -1.23 8.25
CA VAL A 77 5.08 -1.36 8.32
C VAL A 77 5.50 -2.82 8.17
N LEU A 78 4.84 -3.77 8.85
CA LEU A 78 5.14 -5.20 8.70
C LEU A 78 4.92 -5.71 7.27
N SER A 79 3.84 -5.28 6.61
CA SER A 79 3.59 -5.61 5.20
C SER A 79 4.67 -5.06 4.27
N ILE A 80 5.12 -3.83 4.49
CA ILE A 80 6.21 -3.23 3.72
C ILE A 80 7.51 -4.03 3.90
N LEU A 81 7.86 -4.37 5.14
CA LEU A 81 9.08 -5.12 5.44
C LEU A 81 9.03 -6.58 4.94
N ALA A 82 7.83 -7.15 4.80
CA ALA A 82 7.62 -8.51 4.31
C ALA A 82 7.50 -8.61 2.77
N VAL A 83 7.65 -7.51 2.03
CA VAL A 83 7.56 -7.52 0.57
C VAL A 83 8.59 -8.45 -0.07
N ASP A 84 8.20 -9.05 -1.20
CA ASP A 84 9.09 -9.88 -2.02
C ASP A 84 10.03 -9.02 -2.86
N TYR A 85 11.05 -8.49 -2.17
CA TYR A 85 12.12 -7.68 -2.75
C TYR A 85 13.44 -7.96 -2.00
N PRO A 86 14.60 -7.71 -2.63
CA PRO A 86 15.89 -7.80 -1.96
C PRO A 86 15.94 -6.94 -0.69
N VAL A 87 16.37 -7.55 0.42
CA VAL A 87 16.37 -6.92 1.76
C VAL A 87 17.30 -5.73 1.89
N ASP A 88 18.33 -5.67 1.06
CA ASP A 88 19.30 -4.58 0.96
C ASP A 88 18.78 -3.38 0.15
N LYS A 89 17.57 -3.49 -0.42
CA LYS A 89 17.00 -2.52 -1.35
C LYS A 89 15.64 -1.99 -0.97
N VAL A 90 15.05 -2.45 0.12
CA VAL A 90 13.82 -1.86 0.66
C VAL A 90 14.13 -1.19 1.99
N SER A 91 13.84 0.09 2.06
CA SER A 91 13.89 0.85 3.31
C SER A 91 12.49 1.38 3.62
N CYS A 92 12.11 1.31 4.89
CA CYS A 92 10.84 1.86 5.37
C CYS A 92 11.12 3.00 6.36
N TYR A 93 10.55 4.16 6.09
CA TYR A 93 10.64 5.36 6.92
C TYR A 93 9.26 5.69 7.47
N VAL A 94 9.18 5.94 8.78
CA VAL A 94 7.92 6.34 9.43
C VAL A 94 8.07 7.74 9.97
N SER A 95 7.18 8.64 9.57
CA SER A 95 7.05 10.01 10.09
C SER A 95 5.80 10.08 10.97
N ASP A 96 5.99 10.47 12.24
CA ASP A 96 4.90 10.72 13.18
C ASP A 96 4.79 12.23 13.44
N ASP A 97 3.87 12.89 12.75
CA ASP A 97 3.62 14.31 12.90
C ASP A 97 2.88 14.63 14.22
N GLY A 98 2.27 13.62 14.84
CA GLY A 98 1.63 13.71 16.15
C GLY A 98 2.59 13.70 17.32
N SER A 99 3.83 13.24 17.09
CA SER A 99 4.85 13.04 18.12
C SER A 99 4.31 12.31 19.35
N ALA A 100 3.47 11.29 19.13
CA ALA A 100 2.77 10.60 20.20
C ALA A 100 3.61 9.41 20.70
N MET A 101 3.84 9.36 22.02
CA MET A 101 4.63 8.28 22.64
C MET A 101 4.05 6.88 22.32
N LEU A 102 2.72 6.77 22.25
CA LEU A 102 2.04 5.51 21.94
C LEU A 102 2.43 4.97 20.54
N THR A 103 2.58 5.84 19.55
CA THR A 103 3.03 5.46 18.20
C THR A 103 4.47 4.96 18.23
N PHE A 104 5.34 5.64 18.99
CA PHE A 104 6.73 5.22 19.17
C PHE A 104 6.86 3.84 19.82
N GLU A 105 6.18 3.61 20.94
CA GLU A 105 6.21 2.32 21.64
C GLU A 105 5.67 1.19 20.76
N ALA A 106 4.53 1.41 20.08
CA ALA A 106 3.95 0.44 19.18
C ALA A 106 4.91 0.07 18.03
N LEU A 107 5.58 1.05 17.42
CA LEU A 107 6.55 0.82 16.34
C LEU A 107 7.83 0.13 16.85
N SER A 108 8.27 0.42 18.07
CA SER A 108 9.41 -0.26 18.70
C SER A 108 9.13 -1.76 18.85
N GLU A 109 7.98 -2.13 19.42
CA GLU A 109 7.54 -3.53 19.54
C GLU A 109 7.36 -4.18 18.16
N THR A 110 6.82 -3.43 17.20
CA THR A 110 6.65 -3.90 15.82
C THR A 110 7.99 -4.22 15.16
N ALA A 111 9.04 -3.42 15.42
CA ALA A 111 10.37 -3.67 14.89
C ALA A 111 10.99 -4.96 15.47
N GLU A 112 10.74 -5.27 16.74
CA GLU A 112 11.16 -6.55 17.33
C GLU A 112 10.39 -7.72 16.75
N PHE A 113 9.07 -7.58 16.58
CA PHE A 113 8.23 -8.60 15.97
C PHE A 113 8.61 -8.86 14.50
N ALA A 114 8.92 -7.81 13.74
CA ALA A 114 9.32 -7.89 12.34
C ALA A 114 10.52 -8.83 12.12
N LYS A 115 11.48 -8.85 13.04
CA LYS A 115 12.65 -9.75 12.98
C LYS A 115 12.26 -11.24 12.95
N LYS A 116 11.13 -11.60 13.55
CA LYS A 116 10.59 -12.97 13.56
C LYS A 116 9.60 -13.21 12.42
N TRP A 117 8.73 -12.23 12.16
CA TRP A 117 7.66 -12.32 11.19
C TRP A 117 8.14 -12.29 9.73
N VAL A 118 9.06 -11.38 9.39
CA VAL A 118 9.51 -11.20 7.99
C VAL A 118 10.19 -12.47 7.44
N PRO A 119 11.14 -13.13 8.14
CA PRO A 119 11.70 -14.39 7.65
C PRO A 119 10.67 -15.51 7.53
N PHE A 120 9.68 -15.53 8.43
CA PHE A 120 8.60 -16.52 8.41
C PHE A 120 7.70 -16.34 7.17
N CYS A 121 7.30 -15.12 6.84
CA CYS A 121 6.51 -14.81 5.63
C CYS A 121 7.26 -15.21 4.37
N LYS A 122 8.54 -14.83 4.24
CA LYS A 122 9.36 -15.16 3.08
C LYS A 122 9.54 -16.67 2.91
N LYS A 123 9.81 -17.39 4.00
CA LYS A 123 9.99 -18.85 3.96
C LYS A 123 8.75 -19.61 3.51
N HIS A 124 7.56 -19.16 3.90
CA HIS A 124 6.31 -19.85 3.60
C HIS A 124 5.56 -19.25 2.40
N SER A 125 6.15 -18.26 1.71
CA SER A 125 5.52 -17.53 0.60
C SER A 125 4.10 -17.07 0.96
N ILE A 126 3.91 -16.63 2.20
CA ILE A 126 2.63 -16.08 2.65
C ILE A 126 2.48 -14.75 1.94
N GLU A 127 1.43 -14.61 1.13
CA GLU A 127 1.08 -13.33 0.52
C GLU A 127 1.01 -12.29 1.64
N ALA A 128 1.91 -11.29 1.56
CA ALA A 128 2.18 -10.30 2.59
C ALA A 128 1.01 -9.31 2.73
N THR A 129 -0.15 -9.83 3.08
CA THR A 129 -1.31 -9.06 3.48
C THR A 129 -1.15 -8.79 4.97
N SER A 130 -1.32 -7.52 5.37
CA SER A 130 -1.36 -7.03 6.75
C SER A 130 -1.69 -8.15 7.76
N SER A 131 -0.84 -8.38 8.77
CA SER A 131 -1.03 -9.43 9.77
C SER A 131 -2.42 -9.37 10.44
N GLY A 132 -3.02 -8.18 10.52
CA GLY A 132 -4.42 -7.99 10.97
C GLY A 132 -5.50 -8.38 9.96
N ILE A 133 -5.23 -8.25 8.66
CA ILE A 133 -6.12 -8.79 7.61
C ILE A 133 -5.98 -10.31 7.52
N LEU A 134 -4.78 -10.87 7.76
CA LEU A 134 -4.59 -12.33 7.80
C LEU A 134 -5.53 -12.98 8.84
N LEU A 135 -5.63 -12.38 10.04
CA LEU A 135 -6.56 -12.81 11.10
C LEU A 135 -8.05 -12.64 10.75
N LEU A 136 -8.42 -11.58 10.01
CA LEU A 136 -9.79 -11.43 9.48
C LEU A 136 -10.07 -12.34 8.27
N THR A 137 -9.04 -12.86 7.62
CA THR A 137 -9.11 -13.83 6.53
C THR A 137 -8.87 -15.27 6.95
N GLU A 138 -8.82 -15.60 8.25
CA GLU A 138 -8.83 -17.00 8.71
C GLU A 138 -10.05 -17.76 8.13
N ASP A 139 -11.15 -17.06 7.83
CA ASP A 139 -12.31 -17.62 7.11
C ASP A 139 -12.03 -18.02 5.65
N ARG A 140 -10.97 -17.51 4.99
CA ARG A 140 -10.57 -17.91 3.62
C ARG A 140 -9.41 -18.91 3.56
N LEU A 141 -8.58 -19.00 4.61
CA LEU A 141 -7.42 -19.89 4.62
C LEU A 141 -7.78 -21.36 4.86
N LEU A 142 -8.98 -21.65 5.36
CA LEU A 142 -9.50 -23.01 5.47
C LEU A 142 -9.68 -23.73 4.12
N GLU A 143 -9.71 -23.00 2.99
CA GLU A 143 -9.82 -23.64 1.67
C GLU A 143 -8.47 -24.04 1.04
N ARG A 144 -7.32 -23.51 1.50
CA ARG A 144 -6.04 -23.71 0.79
C ARG A 144 -4.97 -24.50 1.55
N GLN A 145 -5.08 -24.71 2.87
CA GLN A 145 -4.05 -25.35 3.70
C GLN A 145 -4.43 -26.72 4.31
N ASN A 146 -4.99 -27.62 3.51
CA ASN A 146 -5.30 -28.98 3.98
C ASN A 146 -4.12 -29.99 3.91
N SER A 147 -2.86 -29.61 4.17
CA SER A 147 -1.84 -30.68 4.32
C SER A 147 -0.54 -30.46 5.12
N THR A 148 -0.09 -29.26 5.46
CA THR A 148 1.33 -29.16 5.91
C THR A 148 1.65 -28.23 7.06
N PHE A 149 0.67 -27.55 7.65
CA PHE A 149 0.93 -26.50 8.63
C PHE A 149 0.78 -26.92 10.11
N ILE A 150 0.37 -28.15 10.38
CA ILE A 150 0.30 -28.70 11.75
C ILE A 150 1.15 -29.97 11.83
N ARG A 151 2.46 -29.80 12.07
CA ARG A 151 3.29 -30.82 12.72
C ARG A 151 4.47 -30.19 13.44
#